data_AF-A0A231P403-F1
#
_entry.id   AF-A0A231P403-F1
#
_cell.length_a   1.000
_cell.length_b   1.000
_cell.length_c   1.000
_cell.angle_alpha   90.00
_cell.angle_beta   90.00
_cell.angle_gamma   90.00
#
_symmetry.space_group_name_H-M   'P 1'
#
loop_
_entity.id
_entity.type
_entity.pdbx_description
1 polymer ?
#
loop_
_entity_poly.entity_id
_entity_poly.type
_entity_poly.pdbx_seq_one_letter_code
_entity_poly.pdbx_strand_id
1 'polypeptide(L)'
;MFEPQKIPLFRVKQAYGLGEYEPQELLDYLSPDGVFPYELWQKAYSSYWKYPAAECSRLYKVENPPFPETHQIPEKYFPTETYAKWIVDFFYEMARRISFKDLESGFDYIVETTYDSKSAVNDSDRTFLFYHLELVEKNIASITRVEGVKNIDLKLSAPHVLLNIFPDTVAVNNLSAIHYWSVIRGFPFVKEVKGITEKMVEFVIKRAAQKMPPVPEPEQSDIITETHIPSSVGEEAPPNTLPEVAEHGQKEGMILIPRSLWEGKTGQQVCNDMRIAGYKEDAPIAYALHYWVGIKSITEIGTILRGEGITDSARAKHARKHLELAEGRYYTE
;
A
#
# COMPACT_ATOMS: atom_id res chain seq x y z
N MET A 1 5.45 -13.24 28.30
CA MET A 1 4.28 -13.29 27.42
C MET A 1 4.45 -12.19 26.38
N PHE A 2 4.22 -12.46 25.09
CA PHE A 2 4.30 -11.43 24.06
C PHE A 2 2.96 -10.71 23.97
N GLU A 3 2.96 -9.39 24.10
CA GLU A 3 1.76 -8.57 23.88
C GLU A 3 1.64 -8.23 22.38
N PRO A 4 0.41 -8.24 21.83
CA PRO A 4 0.19 -7.81 20.45
C PRO A 4 0.62 -6.34 20.26
N GLN A 5 1.42 -6.10 19.22
CA GLN A 5 1.88 -4.76 18.85
C GLN A 5 1.39 -4.41 17.44
N LYS A 6 1.16 -3.12 17.22
CA LYS A 6 0.87 -2.54 15.92
C LYS A 6 2.18 -2.24 15.20
N ILE A 7 2.44 -2.93 14.11
CA ILE A 7 3.66 -2.75 13.30
C ILE A 7 3.32 -2.37 11.87
N PRO A 8 4.14 -1.55 11.19
CA PRO A 8 3.93 -1.26 9.76
C PRO A 8 3.99 -2.54 8.92
N LEU A 9 3.12 -2.65 7.92
CA LEU A 9 3.04 -3.79 7.00
C LEU A 9 4.39 -4.11 6.34
N PHE A 10 5.19 -3.08 6.05
CA PHE A 10 6.54 -3.26 5.53
C PHE A 10 7.41 -4.16 6.39
N ARG A 11 7.27 -4.12 7.72
CA ARG A 11 8.03 -5.00 8.63
C ARG A 11 7.66 -6.47 8.44
N VAL A 12 6.39 -6.75 8.22
CA VAL A 12 5.93 -8.10 7.91
C VAL A 12 6.51 -8.56 6.58
N LYS A 13 6.45 -7.70 5.55
CA LYS A 13 7.07 -7.97 4.23
C LYS A 13 8.55 -8.32 4.39
N GLN A 14 9.27 -7.53 5.17
CA GLN A 14 10.69 -7.68 5.38
C GLN A 14 11.04 -8.95 6.18
N ALA A 15 10.22 -9.31 7.17
CA ALA A 15 10.40 -10.50 8.01
C ALA A 15 10.17 -11.82 7.26
N TYR A 16 9.25 -11.83 6.30
CA TYR A 16 8.85 -13.01 5.54
C TYR A 16 9.30 -13.03 4.08
N GLY A 17 9.99 -11.97 3.62
CA GLY A 17 10.45 -11.86 2.24
C GLY A 17 9.30 -11.74 1.22
N LEU A 18 8.21 -11.07 1.59
CA LEU A 18 7.01 -10.96 0.76
C LEU A 18 7.19 -9.97 -0.40
N GLY A 19 6.55 -10.28 -1.53
CA GLY A 19 6.47 -9.41 -2.70
C GLY A 19 5.41 -8.31 -2.59
N GLU A 20 4.96 -7.81 -3.74
CA GLU A 20 4.00 -6.70 -3.83
C GLU A 20 2.53 -7.13 -3.68
N TYR A 21 2.20 -8.39 -3.93
CA TYR A 21 0.80 -8.85 -4.03
C TYR A 21 0.32 -9.55 -2.75
N GLU A 22 1.21 -10.31 -2.10
CA GLU A 22 0.96 -11.00 -0.84
C GLU A 22 0.48 -10.10 0.32
N PRO A 23 0.92 -8.84 0.45
CA PRO A 23 0.53 -8.00 1.58
C PRO A 23 -0.97 -7.64 1.59
N GLN A 24 -1.62 -7.54 0.42
CA GLN A 24 -3.05 -7.25 0.35
C GLN A 24 -3.88 -8.42 0.93
N GLU A 25 -3.48 -9.66 0.65
CA GLU A 25 -4.16 -10.84 1.19
C GLU A 25 -4.10 -10.88 2.72
N LEU A 26 -3.00 -10.41 3.32
CA LEU A 26 -2.91 -10.26 4.77
C LEU A 26 -3.88 -9.18 5.29
N LEU A 27 -3.96 -8.03 4.62
CA LEU A 27 -4.86 -6.95 5.04
C LEU A 27 -6.34 -7.37 4.97
N ASP A 28 -6.70 -8.14 3.95
CA ASP A 28 -8.04 -8.70 3.80
C ASP A 28 -8.34 -9.71 4.90
N TYR A 29 -7.39 -10.60 5.23
CA TYR A 29 -7.53 -11.57 6.31
C TYR A 29 -7.64 -10.93 7.70
N LEU A 30 -6.89 -9.85 7.94
CA LEU A 30 -6.87 -9.18 9.23
C LEU A 30 -8.03 -8.18 9.41
N SER A 31 -8.78 -7.86 8.36
CA SER A 31 -9.86 -6.89 8.47
C SER A 31 -11.06 -7.45 9.25
N PRO A 32 -11.77 -6.61 10.02
CA PRO A 32 -11.47 -5.20 10.27
C PRO A 32 -10.54 -4.97 11.48
N ASP A 33 -10.48 -5.92 12.42
CA ASP A 33 -9.96 -5.68 13.78
C ASP A 33 -8.42 -5.70 13.88
N GLY A 34 -7.74 -6.32 12.92
CA GLY A 34 -6.30 -6.46 12.88
C GLY A 34 -5.58 -5.41 12.02
N VAL A 35 -6.31 -4.46 11.43
CA VAL A 35 -5.79 -3.45 10.50
C VAL A 35 -6.04 -2.03 11.03
N PHE A 36 -5.00 -1.20 11.04
CA PHE A 36 -5.03 0.16 11.57
C PHE A 36 -4.45 1.13 10.52
N PRO A 37 -5.26 1.61 9.56
CA PRO A 37 -4.78 2.32 8.36
C PRO A 37 -4.03 3.61 8.68
N TYR A 38 -4.49 4.32 9.70
CA TYR A 38 -4.02 5.67 10.02
C TYR A 38 -3.20 5.78 11.28
N GLU A 39 -2.92 4.66 11.96
CA GLU A 39 -2.18 4.66 13.24
C GLU A 39 -0.86 5.44 13.14
N LEU A 40 -0.08 5.19 12.10
CA LEU A 40 1.22 5.86 11.91
C LEU A 40 1.05 7.33 11.51
N TRP A 41 0.15 7.61 10.58
CA TRP A 41 -0.14 8.96 10.09
C TRP A 41 -0.73 9.87 11.18
N GLN A 42 -1.55 9.32 12.07
CA GLN A 42 -2.15 10.05 13.19
C GLN A 42 -1.10 10.43 14.24
N LYS A 43 -0.11 9.55 14.47
CA LYS A 43 1.06 9.86 15.32
C LYS A 43 1.92 10.95 14.71
N ALA A 44 2.18 10.89 13.41
CA ALA A 44 2.90 11.93 12.68
C ALA A 44 2.18 13.28 12.76
N TYR A 45 0.88 13.30 12.48
CA TYR A 45 0.05 14.49 12.62
C TYR A 45 0.12 15.08 14.03
N SER A 46 -0.13 14.25 15.04
CA SER A 46 -0.20 14.71 16.44
C SER A 46 1.14 15.27 16.94
N SER A 47 2.25 14.68 16.49
CA SER A 47 3.60 15.03 16.99
C SER A 47 4.25 16.18 16.22
N TYR A 48 3.98 16.30 14.92
CA TYR A 48 4.71 17.23 14.04
C TYR A 48 3.82 18.29 13.41
N TRP A 49 2.59 17.98 13.05
CA TRP A 49 1.80 18.86 12.17
C TRP A 49 0.65 19.59 12.86
N LYS A 50 0.09 19.02 13.94
CA LYS A 50 -1.07 19.56 14.66
C LYS A 50 -0.82 20.95 15.22
N TYR A 51 0.33 21.15 15.87
CA TYR A 51 0.65 22.44 16.50
C TYR A 51 0.93 23.54 15.45
N PRO A 52 1.80 23.34 14.44
CA PRO A 52 1.99 24.36 13.40
C PRO A 52 0.71 24.72 12.65
N ALA A 53 -0.18 23.74 12.40
CA ALA A 53 -1.47 24.00 11.78
C ALA A 53 -2.38 24.84 12.69
N ALA A 54 -2.49 24.50 13.98
CA ALA A 54 -3.24 25.29 14.95
C ALA A 54 -2.75 26.74 15.04
N GLU A 55 -1.44 26.97 14.98
CA GLU A 55 -0.86 28.31 14.99
C GLU A 55 -1.22 29.08 13.70
N CYS A 56 -1.14 28.43 12.54
CA CYS A 56 -1.60 29.00 11.27
C CYS A 56 -3.09 29.39 11.32
N SER A 57 -3.94 28.49 11.80
CA SER A 57 -5.38 28.75 12.00
C SER A 57 -5.63 29.95 12.89
N ARG A 58 -4.91 30.07 14.01
CA ARG A 58 -5.03 31.17 14.97
C ARG A 58 -4.65 32.52 14.34
N LEU A 59 -3.55 32.56 13.60
CA LEU A 59 -2.96 33.76 13.00
C LEU A 59 -3.78 34.26 11.81
N TYR A 60 -4.18 33.36 10.92
CA TYR A 60 -4.77 33.71 9.63
C TYR A 60 -6.28 33.45 9.55
N LYS A 61 -6.90 32.95 10.64
CA LYS A 61 -8.34 32.65 10.74
C LYS A 61 -8.81 31.64 9.68
N VAL A 62 -7.94 30.69 9.37
CA VAL A 62 -8.20 29.60 8.42
C VAL A 62 -8.55 28.33 9.18
N GLU A 63 -9.45 27.52 8.65
CA GLU A 63 -9.76 26.23 9.25
C GLU A 63 -8.61 25.23 9.02
N ASN A 64 -8.37 24.41 10.04
CA ASN A 64 -7.47 23.28 9.93
C ASN A 64 -8.17 22.13 9.22
N PRO A 65 -7.49 21.42 8.31
CA PRO A 65 -8.06 20.24 7.71
C PRO A 65 -8.29 19.18 8.80
N PRO A 66 -9.45 18.50 8.80
CA PRO A 66 -9.69 17.39 9.71
C PRO A 66 -8.75 16.23 9.36
N PHE A 67 -8.27 15.53 10.38
CA PHE A 67 -7.56 14.27 10.14
C PHE A 67 -8.55 13.23 9.59
N PRO A 68 -8.19 12.42 8.58
CA PRO A 68 -9.10 11.45 7.99
C PRO A 68 -9.68 10.48 9.03
N GLU A 69 -11.00 10.33 8.99
CA GLU A 69 -11.69 9.37 9.84
C GLU A 69 -11.51 7.95 9.30
N THR A 70 -11.26 7.00 10.20
CA THR A 70 -11.34 5.58 9.86
C THR A 70 -12.82 5.23 9.73
N HIS A 71 -13.31 5.20 8.50
CA HIS A 71 -14.64 4.68 8.20
C HIS A 71 -14.67 3.19 8.58
N GLN A 72 -15.86 2.62 8.75
CA GLN A 72 -15.99 1.20 9.09
C GLN A 72 -15.27 0.36 8.03
N ILE A 73 -14.20 -0.34 8.44
CA ILE A 73 -13.44 -1.21 7.55
C ILE A 73 -14.34 -2.41 7.20
N PRO A 74 -14.52 -2.76 5.91
CA PRO A 74 -15.30 -3.93 5.54
C PRO A 74 -14.68 -5.22 6.09
N GLU A 75 -15.51 -6.19 6.50
CA GLU A 75 -15.04 -7.43 7.15
C GLU A 75 -14.23 -8.37 6.24
N LYS A 76 -14.34 -8.24 4.91
CA LYS A 76 -13.81 -9.23 3.96
C LYS A 76 -12.75 -8.70 3.01
N TYR A 77 -12.49 -7.40 3.05
CA TYR A 77 -11.59 -6.74 2.12
C TYR A 77 -11.16 -5.39 2.69
N PHE A 78 -9.87 -5.11 2.61
CA PHE A 78 -9.31 -3.84 3.02
C PHE A 78 -9.12 -2.90 1.82
N PRO A 79 -9.85 -1.76 1.72
CA PRO A 79 -9.79 -0.88 0.56
C PRO A 79 -8.57 0.06 0.60
N THR A 80 -7.37 -0.51 0.47
CA THR A 80 -6.07 0.17 0.59
C THR A 80 -6.00 1.47 -0.20
N GLU A 81 -6.42 1.45 -1.48
CA GLU A 81 -6.39 2.63 -2.33
C GLU A 81 -7.28 3.78 -1.84
N THR A 82 -8.43 3.46 -1.24
CA THR A 82 -9.37 4.48 -0.74
C THR A 82 -8.75 5.19 0.46
N TYR A 83 -8.19 4.41 1.38
CA TYR A 83 -7.49 4.95 2.54
C TYR A 83 -6.26 5.78 2.14
N ALA A 84 -5.54 5.34 1.09
CA ALA A 84 -4.39 6.07 0.54
C ALA A 84 -4.81 7.43 -0.02
N LYS A 85 -5.87 7.49 -0.83
CA LYS A 85 -6.39 8.72 -1.43
C LYS A 85 -6.74 9.77 -0.36
N TRP A 86 -7.43 9.37 0.70
CA TRP A 86 -7.77 10.28 1.81
C TRP A 86 -6.55 10.83 2.54
N ILE A 87 -5.50 10.02 2.72
CA ILE A 87 -4.25 10.50 3.32
C ILE A 87 -3.49 11.44 2.40
N VAL A 88 -3.47 11.18 1.10
CA VAL A 88 -2.87 12.06 0.09
C VAL A 88 -3.57 13.43 0.11
N ASP A 89 -4.90 13.45 0.09
CA ASP A 89 -5.69 14.68 0.17
C ASP A 89 -5.40 15.44 1.47
N PHE A 90 -5.39 14.75 2.60
CA PHE A 90 -5.08 15.34 3.90
C PHE A 90 -3.65 15.91 3.96
N PHE A 91 -2.65 15.16 3.50
CA PHE A 91 -1.25 15.59 3.49
C PHE A 91 -1.09 16.89 2.72
N TYR A 92 -1.80 17.02 1.59
CA TYR A 92 -1.75 18.21 0.77
C TYR A 92 -2.51 19.40 1.34
N GLU A 93 -3.65 19.18 2.00
CA GLU A 93 -4.27 20.24 2.79
C GLU A 93 -3.34 20.72 3.92
N MET A 94 -2.62 19.81 4.58
CA MET A 94 -1.61 20.17 5.56
C MET A 94 -0.46 20.95 4.94
N ALA A 95 0.03 20.52 3.77
CA ALA A 95 1.06 21.21 3.02
C ALA A 95 0.68 22.66 2.70
N ARG A 96 -0.62 22.98 2.56
CA ARG A 96 -1.12 24.34 2.37
C ARG A 96 -1.10 25.21 3.63
N ARG A 97 -1.00 24.61 4.83
CA ARG A 97 -1.14 25.30 6.13
C ARG A 97 0.17 25.47 6.89
N ILE A 98 1.06 24.49 6.82
CA ILE A 98 2.29 24.45 7.62
C ILE A 98 3.53 24.63 6.76
N SER A 99 4.68 24.95 7.35
CA SER A 99 5.92 25.07 6.59
C SER A 99 6.32 23.73 5.97
N PHE A 100 7.02 23.76 4.83
CA PHE A 100 7.51 22.53 4.20
C PHE A 100 8.43 21.73 5.14
N LYS A 101 9.17 22.41 6.03
CA LYS A 101 10.07 21.78 7.02
C LYS A 101 9.31 21.01 8.10
N ASP A 102 8.21 21.58 8.60
CA ASP A 102 7.35 20.89 9.57
C ASP A 102 6.67 19.68 8.91
N LEU A 103 6.22 19.85 7.67
CA LEU A 103 5.64 18.76 6.88
C LEU A 103 6.65 17.63 6.67
N GLU A 104 7.86 17.98 6.23
CA GLU A 104 8.97 17.05 5.99
C GLU A 104 9.34 16.28 7.26
N SER A 105 9.35 16.94 8.42
CA SER A 105 9.70 16.29 9.70
C SER A 105 8.72 15.17 10.05
N GLY A 106 7.42 15.37 9.85
CA GLY A 106 6.43 14.31 10.07
C GLY A 106 6.47 13.22 9.00
N PHE A 107 6.81 13.57 7.76
CA PHE A 107 7.03 12.59 6.70
C PHE A 107 8.25 11.72 6.97
N ASP A 108 9.35 12.32 7.44
CA ASP A 108 10.56 11.64 7.90
C ASP A 108 10.24 10.61 8.99
N TYR A 109 9.43 11.00 9.97
CA TYR A 109 8.98 10.10 11.02
C TYR A 109 8.23 8.88 10.45
N ILE A 110 7.34 9.07 9.48
CA ILE A 110 6.59 7.99 8.83
C ILE A 110 7.55 7.03 8.11
N VAL A 111 8.48 7.58 7.31
CA VAL A 111 9.46 6.81 6.55
C VAL A 111 10.41 6.03 7.47
N GLU A 112 10.98 6.70 8.46
CA GLU A 112 11.91 6.07 9.41
C GLU A 112 11.23 4.98 10.24
N THR A 113 9.99 5.22 10.68
CA THR A 113 9.23 4.21 11.43
C THR A 113 8.89 3.00 10.56
N THR A 114 8.54 3.22 9.29
CA THR A 114 8.16 2.17 8.35
C THR A 114 9.36 1.33 7.92
N TYR A 115 10.45 1.97 7.51
CA TYR A 115 11.55 1.34 6.80
C TYR A 115 12.86 1.21 7.60
N ASP A 116 12.93 1.75 8.84
CA ASP A 116 14.18 1.88 9.63
C ASP A 116 15.28 2.69 8.91
N SER A 117 14.91 3.47 7.89
CA SER A 117 15.83 4.34 7.17
C SER A 117 15.09 5.51 6.56
N LYS A 118 15.62 6.72 6.80
CA LYS A 118 15.12 7.98 6.21
C LYS A 118 15.28 8.03 4.69
N SER A 119 16.24 7.28 4.14
CA SER A 119 16.56 7.22 2.71
C SER A 119 15.97 5.99 2.01
N ALA A 120 15.19 5.16 2.71
CA ALA A 120 14.57 3.98 2.11
C ALA A 120 13.61 4.33 0.98
N VAL A 121 12.95 5.49 1.09
CA VAL A 121 12.21 6.10 -0.03
C VAL A 121 13.22 6.87 -0.87
N ASN A 122 13.90 6.15 -1.75
CA ASN A 122 14.96 6.65 -2.63
C ASN A 122 14.34 7.22 -3.92
N ASP A 123 14.57 8.44 -4.38
CA ASP A 123 14.77 9.75 -3.71
C ASP A 123 14.44 10.88 -4.73
N SER A 124 14.27 10.59 -6.03
CA SER A 124 13.84 11.61 -7.02
C SER A 124 12.50 12.20 -6.65
N ASP A 125 11.59 11.34 -6.23
CA ASP A 125 10.17 11.60 -6.08
C ASP A 125 9.86 12.33 -4.76
N ARG A 126 10.50 11.87 -3.68
CA ARG A 126 10.52 12.56 -2.38
C ARG A 126 11.24 13.90 -2.48
N THR A 127 12.44 13.93 -3.06
CA THR A 127 13.21 15.16 -3.27
C THR A 127 12.41 16.15 -4.12
N PHE A 128 11.79 15.68 -5.20
CA PHE A 128 10.94 16.50 -6.06
C PHE A 128 9.76 17.08 -5.28
N LEU A 129 9.04 16.27 -4.50
CA LEU A 129 7.93 16.73 -3.66
C LEU A 129 8.35 17.88 -2.73
N PHE A 130 9.39 17.68 -1.92
CA PHE A 130 9.80 18.70 -0.92
C PHE A 130 10.52 19.90 -1.55
N TYR A 131 11.26 19.71 -2.64
CA TYR A 131 11.83 20.80 -3.42
C TYR A 131 10.73 21.71 -3.99
N HIS A 132 9.67 21.12 -4.57
CA HIS A 132 8.53 21.88 -5.08
C HIS A 132 7.77 22.62 -3.98
N LEU A 133 7.54 21.97 -2.84
CA LEU A 133 6.91 22.62 -1.68
C LEU A 133 7.74 23.79 -1.15
N GLU A 134 9.07 23.64 -1.09
CA GLU A 134 9.98 24.72 -0.72
C GLU A 134 9.89 25.89 -1.70
N LEU A 135 9.89 25.61 -3.01
CA LEU A 135 9.78 26.64 -4.05
C LEU A 135 8.46 27.41 -3.97
N VAL A 136 7.35 26.69 -3.76
CA VAL A 136 6.02 27.31 -3.59
C VAL A 136 6.02 28.20 -2.35
N GLU A 137 6.59 27.75 -1.23
CA GLU A 137 6.68 28.55 -0.01
C GLU A 137 7.55 29.80 -0.17
N LYS A 138 8.70 29.69 -0.85
CA LYS A 138 9.59 30.82 -1.18
C LYS A 138 8.92 31.82 -2.13
N ASN A 139 8.15 31.35 -3.10
CA ASN A 139 7.40 32.20 -4.02
C ASN A 139 6.19 32.89 -3.35
N ILE A 140 5.61 32.29 -2.31
CA ILE A 140 4.52 32.91 -1.53
C ILE A 140 5.06 33.95 -0.54
N ALA A 141 6.30 33.78 -0.05
CA ALA A 141 6.95 34.77 0.79
C ALA A 141 7.08 36.15 0.12
N SER A 142 6.97 36.24 -1.21
CA SER A 142 6.94 37.50 -1.97
C SER A 142 5.52 38.00 -2.34
N ILE A 143 4.45 37.18 -2.21
CA ILE A 143 3.12 37.53 -2.73
C ILE A 143 2.03 37.71 -1.65
N THR A 144 1.96 36.96 -0.55
CA THR A 144 0.86 37.20 0.42
C THR A 144 1.14 36.66 1.83
N ARG A 145 1.59 37.54 2.73
CA ARG A 145 1.39 37.40 4.20
C ARG A 145 -0.08 37.46 4.63
N VAL A 146 -1.02 37.59 3.68
CA VAL A 146 -2.37 38.06 3.97
C VAL A 146 -3.38 36.93 4.17
N GLU A 147 -3.13 35.71 3.67
CA GLU A 147 -4.16 34.66 3.63
C GLU A 147 -3.86 33.38 4.43
N GLY A 148 -2.61 33.14 4.87
CA GLY A 148 -2.25 31.94 5.67
C GLY A 148 -2.40 30.59 4.97
N VAL A 149 -2.91 30.57 3.75
CA VAL A 149 -3.10 29.38 2.91
C VAL A 149 -2.17 29.49 1.72
N LYS A 150 -1.32 28.48 1.54
CA LYS A 150 -0.52 28.38 0.33
C LYS A 150 -1.38 27.93 -0.84
N ASN A 151 -1.34 28.67 -1.95
CA ASN A 151 -1.93 28.22 -3.20
C ASN A 151 -0.96 27.24 -3.88
N ILE A 152 -1.13 25.96 -3.56
CA ILE A 152 -0.37 24.88 -4.17
C ILE A 152 -1.26 24.24 -5.25
N ASP A 153 -0.92 24.47 -6.52
CA ASP A 153 -1.51 23.74 -7.66
C ASP A 153 -0.89 22.34 -7.72
N LEU A 154 -1.52 21.45 -6.98
CA LEU A 154 -1.02 20.15 -6.57
C LEU A 154 -1.21 19.04 -7.60
N LYS A 155 -1.92 19.31 -8.69
CA LYS A 155 -2.22 18.32 -9.73
C LYS A 155 -0.96 17.80 -10.45
N LEU A 156 0.21 18.42 -10.22
CA LEU A 156 1.46 18.10 -10.89
C LEU A 156 2.59 17.64 -9.95
N SER A 157 2.41 17.74 -8.63
CA SER A 157 3.47 17.40 -7.66
C SER A 157 3.19 16.05 -7.00
N ALA A 158 3.70 14.98 -7.60
CA ALA A 158 4.05 13.70 -6.96
C ALA A 158 3.02 13.00 -6.02
N PRO A 159 1.71 12.91 -6.33
CA PRO A 159 0.79 12.07 -5.55
C PRO A 159 1.24 10.60 -5.48
N HIS A 160 2.01 10.16 -6.49
CA HIS A 160 2.54 8.81 -6.58
C HIS A 160 3.40 8.41 -5.37
N VAL A 161 4.16 9.32 -4.77
CA VAL A 161 5.01 8.98 -3.61
C VAL A 161 4.18 8.57 -2.42
N LEU A 162 3.19 9.40 -2.10
CA LEU A 162 2.29 9.17 -0.96
C LEU A 162 1.45 7.92 -1.20
N LEU A 163 0.94 7.73 -2.42
CA LEU A 163 0.20 6.53 -2.80
C LEU A 163 1.07 5.26 -2.73
N ASN A 164 2.34 5.32 -3.15
CA ASN A 164 3.23 4.17 -3.18
C ASN A 164 3.68 3.74 -1.79
N ILE A 165 3.95 4.68 -0.88
CA ILE A 165 4.37 4.33 0.48
C ILE A 165 3.19 3.94 1.37
N PHE A 166 1.97 4.43 1.10
CA PHE A 166 0.85 4.26 2.01
C PHE A 166 0.58 2.80 2.39
N PRO A 167 0.53 1.82 1.46
CA PRO A 167 0.31 0.41 1.81
C PRO A 167 1.31 -0.11 2.85
N ASP A 168 2.58 0.27 2.71
CA ASP A 168 3.66 -0.14 3.62
C ASP A 168 3.52 0.47 5.03
N THR A 169 2.87 1.64 5.13
CA THR A 169 2.63 2.35 6.39
C THR A 169 1.44 1.82 7.19
N VAL A 170 0.56 1.01 6.58
CA VAL A 170 -0.62 0.45 7.25
C VAL A 170 -0.15 -0.41 8.43
N ALA A 171 -0.64 -0.10 9.63
CA ALA A 171 -0.26 -0.85 10.81
C ALA A 171 -1.13 -2.10 10.98
N VAL A 172 -0.52 -3.22 11.33
CA VAL A 172 -1.19 -4.50 11.55
C VAL A 172 -0.80 -5.11 12.90
N ASN A 173 -1.67 -5.97 13.44
CA ASN A 173 -1.35 -6.77 14.62
C ASN A 173 -0.25 -7.79 14.30
N ASN A 174 0.90 -7.69 14.98
CA ASN A 174 2.06 -8.53 14.70
C ASN A 174 1.80 -10.03 14.97
N LEU A 175 1.13 -10.41 16.05
CA LEU A 175 0.85 -11.81 16.36
C LEU A 175 -0.12 -12.42 15.34
N SER A 176 -1.17 -11.69 14.95
CA SER A 176 -2.11 -12.14 13.92
C SER A 176 -1.44 -12.26 12.55
N ALA A 177 -0.55 -11.32 12.20
CA ALA A 177 0.23 -11.39 10.96
C ALA A 177 1.19 -12.59 10.93
N ILE A 178 1.90 -12.84 12.04
CA ILE A 178 2.76 -14.02 12.20
C ILE A 178 1.92 -15.31 12.07
N HIS A 179 0.78 -15.37 12.75
CA HIS A 179 -0.11 -16.53 12.68
C HIS A 179 -0.56 -16.80 11.23
N TYR A 180 -0.99 -15.76 10.53
CA TYR A 180 -1.39 -15.89 9.13
C TYR A 180 -0.25 -16.43 8.24
N TRP A 181 0.93 -15.81 8.29
CA TRP A 181 2.02 -16.21 7.41
C TRP A 181 2.64 -17.55 7.80
N SER A 182 2.98 -17.77 9.06
CA SER A 182 3.68 -18.99 9.49
C SER A 182 2.77 -20.19 9.65
N VAL A 183 1.52 -20.01 10.08
CA VAL A 183 0.62 -21.14 10.41
C VAL A 183 -0.36 -21.41 9.27
N ILE A 184 -1.07 -20.38 8.81
CA ILE A 184 -2.12 -20.55 7.79
C ILE A 184 -1.51 -20.74 6.40
N ARG A 185 -0.51 -19.91 6.05
CA ARG A 185 0.14 -19.93 4.72
C ARG A 185 1.41 -20.77 4.66
N GLY A 186 1.97 -21.15 5.81
CA GLY A 186 3.20 -21.96 5.87
C GLY A 186 4.44 -21.26 5.31
N PHE A 187 4.45 -19.92 5.27
CA PHE A 187 5.60 -19.14 4.79
C PHE A 187 6.77 -19.22 5.80
N PRO A 188 8.00 -19.41 5.30
CA PRO A 188 9.18 -19.43 6.15
C PRO A 188 9.46 -18.03 6.71
N PHE A 189 9.84 -17.97 7.99
CA PHE A 189 10.39 -16.76 8.58
C PHE A 189 11.81 -16.55 8.08
N VAL A 190 12.08 -15.38 7.50
CA VAL A 190 13.35 -15.09 6.79
C VAL A 190 14.35 -14.39 7.70
N LYS A 191 13.90 -13.39 8.48
CA LYS A 191 14.78 -12.64 9.37
C LYS A 191 14.03 -11.86 10.44
N GLU A 192 14.73 -11.58 11.55
CA GLU A 192 14.25 -10.67 12.58
C GLU A 192 14.21 -9.23 12.11
N VAL A 193 13.17 -8.52 12.53
CA VAL A 193 12.98 -7.08 12.32
C VAL A 193 12.36 -6.47 13.56
N LYS A 194 12.40 -5.14 13.67
CA LYS A 194 11.75 -4.44 14.79
C LYS A 194 10.27 -4.81 14.88
N GLY A 195 9.86 -5.42 15.99
CA GLY A 195 8.50 -5.85 16.27
C GLY A 195 8.17 -7.31 15.89
N ILE A 196 9.09 -8.04 15.25
CA ILE A 196 8.97 -9.49 14.95
C ILE A 196 10.33 -10.17 15.22
N THR A 197 10.37 -11.02 16.25
CA THR A 197 11.55 -11.81 16.62
C THR A 197 11.30 -13.30 16.37
N GLU A 198 12.37 -14.08 16.21
CA GLU A 198 12.30 -15.53 16.02
C GLU A 198 11.56 -16.20 17.17
N LYS A 199 11.85 -15.80 18.41
CA LYS A 199 11.16 -16.26 19.62
C LYS A 199 9.66 -15.99 19.59
N MET A 200 9.23 -14.86 19.01
CA MET A 200 7.82 -14.52 18.87
C MET A 200 7.14 -15.42 17.82
N VAL A 201 7.83 -15.70 16.71
CA VAL A 201 7.33 -16.60 15.67
C VAL A 201 7.19 -18.03 16.19
N GLU A 202 8.23 -18.56 16.84
CA GLU A 202 8.19 -19.87 17.50
C GLU A 202 7.05 -19.98 18.51
N PHE A 203 6.85 -18.92 19.30
CA PHE A 203 5.75 -18.85 20.26
C PHE A 203 4.38 -18.97 19.59
N VAL A 204 4.13 -18.23 18.51
CA VAL A 204 2.85 -18.28 17.78
C VAL A 204 2.63 -19.65 17.15
N ILE A 205 3.65 -20.23 16.51
CA ILE A 205 3.56 -21.57 15.90
C ILE A 205 3.25 -22.63 16.96
N LYS A 206 3.95 -22.61 18.09
CA LYS A 206 3.72 -23.55 19.19
C LYS A 206 2.31 -23.43 19.76
N ARG A 207 1.82 -22.20 19.94
CA ARG A 207 0.48 -21.92 20.46
C ARG A 207 -0.61 -22.39 19.50
N ALA A 208 -0.41 -22.20 18.20
CA ALA A 208 -1.32 -22.69 17.17
C ALA A 208 -1.37 -24.23 17.12
N ALA A 209 -0.22 -24.91 17.28
CA ALA A 209 -0.18 -26.37 17.39
C ALA A 209 -0.94 -26.91 18.61
N GLN A 210 -1.06 -26.10 19.67
CA GLN A 210 -1.85 -26.38 20.86
C GLN A 210 -3.33 -26.00 20.73
N LYS A 211 -3.78 -25.56 19.54
CA LYS A 211 -5.14 -25.05 19.26
C LYS A 211 -5.57 -23.88 20.18
N MET A 212 -4.61 -23.10 20.68
CA MET A 212 -4.91 -21.92 21.48
C MET A 212 -4.98 -20.67 20.58
N PRO A 213 -5.90 -19.72 20.85
CA PRO A 213 -6.06 -18.53 20.02
C PRO A 213 -4.79 -17.65 20.03
N PRO A 214 -4.41 -17.04 18.88
CA PRO A 214 -3.15 -16.30 18.73
C PRO A 214 -3.09 -15.01 19.56
N VAL A 215 -4.24 -14.41 19.87
CA VAL A 215 -4.37 -13.24 20.75
C VAL A 215 -4.84 -13.75 22.12
N PRO A 216 -4.17 -13.39 23.22
CA PRO A 216 -4.77 -13.55 24.55
C PRO A 216 -6.01 -12.67 24.59
N GLU A 217 -7.19 -13.27 24.69
CA GLU A 217 -8.39 -12.52 25.02
C GLU A 217 -8.13 -11.75 26.33
N PRO A 218 -8.51 -10.46 26.42
CA PRO A 218 -8.40 -9.76 27.68
C PRO A 218 -9.16 -10.56 28.72
N GLU A 219 -8.49 -10.91 29.82
CA GLU A 219 -9.10 -11.58 30.96
C GLU A 219 -10.33 -10.77 31.36
N GLN A 220 -11.52 -11.26 31.00
CA GLN A 220 -12.75 -10.72 31.51
C GLN A 220 -12.75 -11.05 33.00
N SER A 221 -12.55 -10.00 33.80
CA SER A 221 -12.63 -10.04 35.25
C SER A 221 -13.89 -10.79 35.67
N ASP A 222 -13.68 -11.89 36.38
CA ASP A 222 -14.68 -12.76 36.99
C ASP A 222 -15.79 -11.94 37.69
N ILE A 223 -17.02 -12.04 37.21
CA ILE A 223 -18.19 -11.95 38.07
C ILE A 223 -18.73 -13.36 38.22
N ILE A 224 -18.43 -13.93 39.39
CA ILE A 224 -19.00 -15.15 39.91
C ILE A 224 -20.52 -14.97 40.05
N THR A 225 -21.30 -15.85 39.45
CA THR A 225 -22.48 -16.39 40.14
C THR A 225 -22.71 -17.83 39.69
N GLU A 226 -22.62 -18.73 40.67
CA GLU A 226 -23.07 -20.12 40.64
C GLU A 226 -24.49 -20.19 40.04
N THR A 227 -24.93 -21.20 39.29
CA THR A 227 -25.05 -22.60 39.69
C THR A 227 -25.55 -23.44 38.51
N HIS A 228 -25.23 -24.74 38.54
CA HIS A 228 -25.84 -25.89 37.82
C HIS A 228 -25.18 -26.43 36.54
N ILE A 229 -24.52 -27.58 36.74
CA ILE A 229 -24.20 -28.68 35.82
C ILE A 229 -25.06 -29.90 36.29
N PRO A 230 -25.14 -31.08 35.63
CA PRO A 230 -24.78 -31.49 34.25
C PRO A 230 -25.80 -32.41 33.54
N SER A 231 -25.60 -32.59 32.22
CA SER A 231 -25.68 -33.88 31.49
C SER A 231 -25.51 -33.60 29.99
N SER A 232 -24.94 -34.42 29.11
CA SER A 232 -24.20 -35.69 29.14
C SER A 232 -23.96 -36.04 27.65
N VAL A 233 -22.71 -36.33 27.28
CA VAL A 233 -22.23 -37.31 26.27
C VAL A 233 -22.63 -37.14 24.78
N GLY A 234 -21.64 -37.24 23.89
CA GLY A 234 -21.87 -37.52 22.46
C GLY A 234 -20.66 -37.27 21.56
N GLU A 235 -19.79 -38.27 21.47
CA GLU A 235 -18.59 -38.39 20.63
C GLU A 235 -18.98 -38.75 19.17
N GLU A 236 -18.27 -38.20 18.16
CA GLU A 236 -17.76 -38.92 16.96
C GLU A 236 -17.37 -37.98 15.78
N ALA A 237 -16.27 -38.34 15.13
CA ALA A 237 -15.79 -37.93 13.81
C ALA A 237 -15.18 -39.19 13.14
N PRO A 238 -14.73 -39.19 11.85
CA PRO A 238 -15.19 -38.62 10.59
C PRO A 238 -15.33 -39.75 9.50
N PRO A 239 -15.33 -39.49 8.16
CA PRO A 239 -14.04 -39.46 7.43
C PRO A 239 -13.94 -38.61 6.13
N ASN A 240 -12.70 -38.17 5.85
CA ASN A 240 -11.99 -37.91 4.57
C ASN A 240 -12.72 -37.74 3.22
N THR A 241 -12.40 -36.62 2.54
CA THR A 241 -11.97 -36.61 1.12
C THR A 241 -11.09 -35.39 0.78
N LEU A 242 -9.98 -35.62 0.07
CA LEU A 242 -9.16 -34.68 -0.72
C LEU A 242 -8.92 -35.38 -2.09
N PRO A 243 -8.45 -34.69 -3.15
CA PRO A 243 -8.69 -33.32 -3.61
C PRO A 243 -9.17 -33.32 -5.09
N GLU A 244 -9.78 -32.24 -5.58
CA GLU A 244 -9.97 -32.04 -7.02
C GLU A 244 -9.52 -30.65 -7.48
N VAL A 245 -9.09 -30.63 -8.74
CA VAL A 245 -8.12 -29.76 -9.40
C VAL A 245 -8.63 -28.32 -9.62
N ALA A 246 -7.67 -27.40 -9.62
CA ALA A 246 -7.83 -25.97 -9.83
C ALA A 246 -8.54 -25.58 -11.13
N GLU A 247 -9.45 -24.61 -11.03
CA GLU A 247 -9.74 -23.67 -12.11
C GLU A 247 -9.42 -22.25 -11.64
N HIS A 248 -8.52 -21.60 -12.38
CA HIS A 248 -8.13 -20.21 -12.20
C HIS A 248 -9.37 -19.32 -12.30
N GLY A 249 -9.65 -18.58 -11.22
CA GLY A 249 -10.67 -17.54 -11.21
C GLY A 249 -10.38 -16.52 -12.30
N GLN A 250 -11.29 -16.43 -13.28
CA GLN A 250 -11.34 -15.31 -14.20
C GLN A 250 -11.51 -14.03 -13.38
N LYS A 251 -10.51 -13.14 -13.42
CA LYS A 251 -10.59 -11.79 -12.83
C LYS A 251 -11.59 -11.00 -13.68
N GLU A 252 -12.83 -10.88 -13.20
CA GLU A 252 -13.92 -10.19 -13.90
C GLU A 252 -13.45 -8.81 -14.41
N GLY A 253 -13.57 -8.59 -15.72
CA GLY A 253 -13.30 -7.30 -16.37
C GLY A 253 -11.86 -7.06 -16.87
N MET A 254 -10.88 -7.92 -16.55
CA MET A 254 -9.52 -7.81 -17.08
C MET A 254 -9.28 -8.73 -18.28
N ILE A 255 -8.49 -8.27 -19.24
CA ILE A 255 -8.14 -9.03 -20.45
C ILE A 255 -6.80 -9.76 -20.19
N LEU A 256 -6.81 -11.08 -20.38
CA LEU A 256 -5.62 -11.92 -20.27
C LEU A 256 -4.70 -11.70 -21.47
N ILE A 257 -3.43 -11.36 -21.22
CA ILE A 257 -2.36 -11.39 -22.21
C ILE A 257 -1.39 -12.53 -21.80
N PRO A 258 -1.36 -13.64 -22.57
CA PRO A 258 -0.51 -14.79 -22.26
C PRO A 258 0.98 -14.44 -22.21
N ARG A 259 1.71 -15.03 -21.25
CA ARG A 259 3.17 -14.83 -21.10
C ARG A 259 3.94 -15.16 -22.37
N SER A 260 3.48 -16.17 -23.12
CA SER A 260 4.06 -16.61 -24.39
C SER A 260 4.17 -15.50 -25.45
N LEU A 261 3.41 -14.40 -25.32
CA LEU A 261 3.47 -13.26 -26.24
C LEU A 261 4.59 -12.27 -25.94
N TRP A 262 5.15 -12.26 -24.73
CA TRP A 262 6.10 -11.22 -24.31
C TRP A 262 7.32 -11.71 -23.54
N GLU A 263 7.25 -12.86 -22.86
CA GLU A 263 8.32 -13.35 -22.01
C GLU A 263 9.58 -13.69 -22.82
N GLY A 264 10.71 -13.10 -22.43
CA GLY A 264 12.02 -13.30 -23.09
C GLY A 264 12.12 -12.74 -24.52
N LYS A 265 11.16 -11.93 -24.97
CA LYS A 265 11.11 -11.35 -26.33
C LYS A 265 11.52 -9.89 -26.34
N THR A 266 12.07 -9.43 -27.47
CA THR A 266 12.35 -8.01 -27.68
C THR A 266 11.06 -7.21 -27.90
N GLY A 267 11.06 -5.92 -27.60
CA GLY A 267 9.85 -5.09 -27.72
C GLY A 267 9.21 -5.12 -29.12
N GLN A 268 10.02 -5.17 -30.18
CA GLN A 268 9.50 -5.29 -31.54
C GLN A 268 8.85 -6.66 -31.82
N GLN A 269 9.42 -7.74 -31.28
CA GLN A 269 8.81 -9.08 -31.38
C GLN A 269 7.48 -9.14 -30.63
N VAL A 270 7.42 -8.57 -29.42
CA VAL A 270 6.17 -8.50 -28.64
C VAL A 270 5.09 -7.74 -29.39
N CYS A 271 5.42 -6.59 -29.98
CA CYS A 271 4.48 -5.81 -30.79
C CYS A 271 3.92 -6.64 -31.96
N ASN A 272 4.80 -7.31 -32.71
CA ASN A 272 4.39 -8.13 -33.85
C ASN A 272 3.54 -9.34 -33.43
N ASP A 273 3.97 -10.07 -32.39
CA ASP A 273 3.30 -11.30 -31.93
C ASP A 273 1.93 -10.99 -31.35
N MET A 274 1.78 -9.89 -30.60
CA MET A 274 0.48 -9.44 -30.10
C MET A 274 -0.44 -8.98 -31.24
N ARG A 275 0.09 -8.31 -32.27
CA ARG A 275 -0.70 -7.96 -33.45
C ARG A 275 -1.21 -9.20 -34.21
N ILE A 276 -0.36 -10.22 -34.35
CA ILE A 276 -0.71 -11.52 -34.96
C ILE A 276 -1.76 -12.24 -34.11
N ALA A 277 -1.63 -12.19 -32.78
CA ALA A 277 -2.58 -12.78 -31.83
C ALA A 277 -3.95 -12.04 -31.76
N GLY A 278 -4.11 -10.94 -32.51
CA GLY A 278 -5.40 -10.26 -32.67
C GLY A 278 -5.57 -8.99 -31.82
N TYR A 279 -4.55 -8.54 -31.10
CA TYR A 279 -4.58 -7.27 -30.36
C TYR A 279 -4.47 -6.09 -31.32
N LYS A 280 -5.62 -5.53 -31.72
CA LYS A 280 -5.70 -4.40 -32.68
C LYS A 280 -5.43 -3.04 -32.05
N GLU A 281 -5.65 -2.91 -30.75
CA GLU A 281 -5.41 -1.69 -29.99
C GLU A 281 -3.96 -1.60 -29.54
N ASP A 282 -3.42 -0.38 -29.47
CA ASP A 282 -2.06 -0.14 -28.98
C ASP A 282 -1.95 -0.20 -27.45
N ALA A 283 -3.07 -0.08 -26.72
CA ALA A 283 -3.11 -0.12 -25.25
C ALA A 283 -2.56 -1.44 -24.63
N PRO A 284 -3.02 -2.64 -25.03
CA PRO A 284 -2.48 -3.90 -24.49
C PRO A 284 -0.99 -4.07 -24.81
N ILE A 285 -0.56 -3.64 -26.01
CA ILE A 285 0.84 -3.76 -26.45
C ILE A 285 1.72 -2.79 -25.66
N ALA A 286 1.30 -1.52 -25.52
CA ALA A 286 2.01 -0.54 -24.72
C ALA A 286 2.19 -1.01 -23.27
N TYR A 287 1.13 -1.59 -22.69
CA TYR A 287 1.16 -2.14 -21.34
C TYR A 287 2.18 -3.27 -21.20
N ALA A 288 2.14 -4.26 -22.10
CA ALA A 288 3.09 -5.37 -22.09
C ALA A 288 4.54 -4.89 -22.23
N LEU A 289 4.80 -3.94 -23.13
CA LEU A 289 6.13 -3.36 -23.32
C LEU A 289 6.67 -2.67 -22.07
N HIS A 290 5.83 -1.92 -21.37
CA HIS A 290 6.25 -1.12 -20.21
C HIS A 290 6.41 -1.94 -18.92
N TYR A 291 5.43 -2.81 -18.65
CA TYR A 291 5.31 -3.50 -17.35
C TYR A 291 5.91 -4.89 -17.35
N TRP A 292 5.92 -5.59 -18.49
CA TRP A 292 6.37 -6.99 -18.54
C TRP A 292 7.68 -7.17 -19.29
N VAL A 293 7.86 -6.48 -20.42
CA VAL A 293 9.15 -6.44 -21.13
C VAL A 293 10.12 -5.48 -20.42
N GLY A 294 9.61 -4.48 -19.70
CA GLY A 294 10.41 -3.58 -18.87
C GLY A 294 10.98 -2.34 -19.58
N ILE A 295 10.45 -1.97 -20.74
CA ILE A 295 10.90 -0.78 -21.48
C ILE A 295 10.37 0.47 -20.78
N LYS A 296 11.25 1.24 -20.12
CA LYS A 296 10.85 2.45 -19.36
C LYS A 296 10.84 3.73 -20.20
N SER A 297 11.49 3.73 -21.35
CA SER A 297 11.49 4.87 -22.26
C SER A 297 10.16 4.98 -22.99
N ILE A 298 9.36 5.98 -22.63
CA ILE A 298 8.06 6.27 -23.26
C ILE A 298 8.22 6.57 -24.76
N THR A 299 9.30 7.24 -25.15
CA THR A 299 9.59 7.53 -26.56
C THR A 299 9.93 6.24 -27.32
N GLU A 300 10.65 5.30 -26.69
CA GLU A 300 10.99 4.01 -27.28
C GLU A 300 9.76 3.12 -27.48
N ILE A 301 8.86 3.06 -26.48
CA ILE A 301 7.54 2.41 -26.64
C ILE A 301 6.79 3.03 -27.82
N GLY A 302 6.77 4.36 -27.92
CA GLY A 302 6.13 5.06 -29.03
C GLY A 302 6.76 4.74 -30.38
N THR A 303 8.09 4.55 -30.44
CA THR A 303 8.81 4.09 -31.64
C THR A 303 8.41 2.67 -32.02
N ILE A 304 8.30 1.74 -31.07
CA ILE A 304 7.89 0.35 -31.33
C ILE A 304 6.45 0.28 -31.86
N LEU A 305 5.57 1.15 -31.39
CA LEU A 305 4.15 1.17 -31.78
C LEU A 305 3.89 1.87 -33.12
N ARG A 306 4.63 2.94 -33.44
CA ARG A 306 4.31 3.84 -34.56
C ARG A 306 5.45 4.05 -35.57
N GLY A 307 6.64 3.53 -35.29
CA GLY A 307 7.85 3.73 -36.09
C GLY A 307 8.44 5.14 -35.97
N GLU A 308 9.53 5.39 -36.71
CA GLU A 308 10.29 6.65 -36.65
C GLU A 308 9.72 7.77 -37.53
N GLY A 309 8.66 7.51 -38.30
CA GLY A 309 8.09 8.47 -39.26
C GLY A 309 7.33 9.66 -38.65
N ILE A 310 7.28 9.78 -37.33
CA ILE A 310 6.64 10.88 -36.60
C ILE A 310 7.59 11.44 -35.55
N THR A 311 7.37 12.67 -35.08
CA THR A 311 8.27 13.32 -34.10
C THR A 311 8.29 12.61 -32.74
N ASP A 312 9.41 12.72 -32.03
CA ASP A 312 9.62 12.14 -30.69
C ASP A 312 8.52 12.54 -29.70
N SER A 313 8.10 13.81 -29.73
CA SER A 313 7.00 14.30 -28.90
C SER A 313 5.66 13.62 -29.23
N ALA A 314 5.39 13.37 -30.51
CA ALA A 314 4.19 12.66 -30.94
C ALA A 314 4.24 11.17 -30.52
N ARG A 315 5.42 10.52 -30.62
CA ARG A 315 5.63 9.14 -30.14
C ARG A 315 5.39 9.03 -28.64
N ALA A 316 5.98 9.94 -27.87
CA ALA A 316 5.82 9.94 -26.43
C ALA A 316 4.37 10.21 -25.99
N LYS A 317 3.69 11.15 -26.65
CA LYS A 317 2.26 11.43 -26.39
C LYS A 317 1.37 10.23 -26.70
N HIS A 318 1.64 9.52 -27.80
CA HIS A 318 0.90 8.31 -28.19
C HIS A 318 1.08 7.20 -27.16
N ALA A 319 2.32 6.92 -26.75
CA ALA A 319 2.61 5.90 -25.74
C ALA A 319 1.95 6.19 -24.39
N ARG A 320 2.01 7.44 -23.89
CA ARG A 320 1.34 7.82 -22.62
C ARG A 320 -0.16 7.60 -22.66
N LYS A 321 -0.81 8.08 -23.72
CA LYS A 321 -2.25 7.89 -23.91
C LYS A 321 -2.63 6.41 -23.84
N HIS A 322 -1.84 5.53 -24.45
CA HIS A 322 -2.14 4.10 -24.49
C HIS A 322 -1.80 3.36 -23.19
N LEU A 323 -0.83 3.84 -22.42
CA LEU A 323 -0.56 3.35 -21.06
C LEU A 323 -1.68 3.76 -20.08
N GLU A 324 -2.15 5.01 -20.15
CA GLU A 324 -3.30 5.48 -19.36
C GLU A 324 -4.57 4.67 -19.68
N LEU A 325 -4.82 4.38 -20.96
CA LEU A 325 -5.95 3.55 -21.38
C LEU A 325 -5.83 2.09 -20.94
N ALA A 326 -4.64 1.63 -20.57
CA ALA A 326 -4.36 0.25 -20.21
C ALA A 326 -4.39 -0.01 -18.70
N GLU A 327 -4.40 1.05 -17.88
CA GLU A 327 -4.33 0.95 -16.43
C GLU A 327 -5.49 0.10 -15.86
N GLY A 328 -5.13 -0.96 -15.13
CA GLY A 328 -6.09 -1.90 -14.52
C GLY A 328 -6.86 -2.79 -15.49
N ARG A 329 -6.49 -2.86 -16.78
CA ARG A 329 -7.27 -3.61 -17.80
C ARG A 329 -6.67 -4.93 -18.23
N TYR A 330 -5.41 -5.21 -17.93
CA TYR A 330 -4.71 -6.39 -18.42
C TYR A 330 -4.00 -7.15 -17.32
N TYR A 331 -4.03 -8.48 -17.42
CA TYR A 331 -3.31 -9.38 -16.53
C TYR A 331 -2.61 -10.47 -17.34
N THR A 332 -1.68 -11.17 -16.71
CA THR A 332 -0.97 -12.31 -17.29
C THR A 332 -1.13 -13.53 -16.37
N GLU A 333 -0.91 -14.73 -16.91
CA GLU A 333 -1.01 -16.02 -16.20
C GLU A 333 -0.02 -16.12 -15.04
#